data_AF-A0A7R8UEE0-F1
#
_entry.id   AF-A0A7R8UEE0-F1
#
_cell.length_a   1.000
_cell.length_b   1.000
_cell.length_c   1.000
_cell.angle_alpha   90.00
_cell.angle_beta   90.00
_cell.angle_gamma   90.00
#
_symmetry.space_group_name_H-M   'P 1'
#
loop_
_entity.id
_entity.type
_entity.pdbx_description
1 polymer ?
#
loop_
_entity_poly.entity_id
_entity_poly.type
_entity_poly.pdbx_seq_one_letter_code
_entity_poly.pdbx_strand_id
1 'polypeptide(L)'
;MAGLVVAAATKMLRHASKPLSGRSSFGCLPLGSSNRNHSNFKRTFAMNLLLVLACVLVNNHNLIQVSAYDSHEYLHQHHSSGQTYPAYAGASSQNQNTMSLVLPHDTYPGFSIKKFSTIPVANASNVDNLNGLNYRLLETGFSKFFTVLEDGMVMTTADLSPLVNRPVNLVVVEETPNSTATHKLQLYIMNRNDMLRFPGASLDVAGEVKENKPSGTKVRGVPLLQANSAHQLNSIKYTIIDGNIDDAFALQQTGTEDRKKSITVRAGDQSGVYLVTNKPLDKETKADYDISVQASDEDELDKAISRIAISIVDENDNRPVFSDNEYKFSVAGSKIKDLNGNYTVAWQRFTSIGKVEAKDADGDKVAYKLITPSNTVIIVPQTGELMLVDEPEKPELLLEVEAHDLRIPSLSSAKPAKVLIEFVAPEPVPVIMQLTDHDAINQHSHRRDKRRVTRAVRPTKRIEFTEADGDVEGKSVFQLEKETDRETFKIRDENPWVTVEPNGAVRVKKKWDYEELGPEKTIDFWVIITNMGHNGE
;
A
#
# COMPACT_ATOMS: atom_id res chain seq x y z
N MET A 1 -46.87 5.11 44.09
CA MET A 1 -45.90 4.65 45.09
C MET A 1 -45.22 3.39 44.56
N ALA A 2 -43.95 3.22 44.93
CA ALA A 2 -43.05 2.09 44.68
C ALA A 2 -43.69 0.70 44.89
N GLY A 3 -43.18 -0.41 44.35
CA GLY A 3 -41.89 -0.63 43.69
C GLY A 3 -41.69 -2.06 43.17
N LEU A 4 -40.56 -2.19 42.45
CA LEU A 4 -39.63 -3.34 42.28
C LEU A 4 -39.59 -4.30 43.48
N VAL A 5 -39.30 -5.61 43.45
CA VAL A 5 -38.90 -6.70 42.52
C VAL A 5 -39.29 -8.01 43.26
N VAL A 6 -39.62 -9.12 42.57
CA VAL A 6 -39.09 -10.50 42.83
C VAL A 6 -39.68 -11.49 41.82
N ALA A 7 -38.80 -12.37 41.37
CA ALA A 7 -38.95 -13.43 40.40
C ALA A 7 -39.95 -14.54 40.78
N ALA A 8 -40.48 -15.24 39.77
CA ALA A 8 -40.23 -16.67 39.52
C ALA A 8 -41.32 -17.30 38.64
N ALA A 9 -40.89 -18.33 37.93
CA ALA A 9 -41.61 -19.03 36.90
C ALA A 9 -42.73 -19.98 37.39
N THR A 10 -43.54 -20.38 36.40
CA THR A 10 -44.17 -21.70 36.21
C THR A 10 -45.50 -22.02 36.93
N LYS A 11 -46.57 -21.93 36.11
CA LYS A 11 -47.48 -23.03 35.70
C LYS A 11 -48.00 -24.00 36.79
N MET A 12 -49.23 -23.70 37.19
CA MET A 12 -50.38 -24.59 37.47
C MET A 12 -50.17 -26.00 38.07
N LEU A 13 -50.48 -26.09 39.36
CA LEU A 13 -51.51 -26.94 40.01
C LEU A 13 -52.18 -28.05 39.18
N ARG A 14 -52.10 -29.30 39.66
CA ARG A 14 -53.18 -29.94 40.46
C ARG A 14 -52.79 -31.33 41.00
N HIS A 15 -53.45 -31.69 42.09
CA HIS A 15 -53.35 -32.92 42.90
C HIS A 15 -53.67 -34.25 42.17
N ALA A 16 -52.98 -35.30 42.65
CA ALA A 16 -53.32 -36.73 42.86
C ALA A 16 -54.53 -37.33 42.08
N SER A 17 -54.51 -38.55 41.53
CA SER A 17 -54.00 -39.85 42.04
C SER A 17 -54.11 -40.97 40.99
N LYS A 18 -53.11 -41.88 40.97
CA LYS A 18 -53.11 -43.34 40.60
C LYS A 18 -53.62 -43.84 39.20
N PRO A 19 -53.20 -45.06 38.77
CA PRO A 19 -52.77 -45.37 37.39
C PRO A 19 -53.58 -46.48 36.68
N LEU A 20 -53.37 -46.68 35.36
CA LEU A 20 -53.16 -48.00 34.68
C LEU A 20 -53.29 -47.94 33.13
N SER A 21 -52.28 -48.50 32.47
CA SER A 21 -52.26 -49.40 31.29
C SER A 21 -53.04 -49.13 29.97
N GLY A 22 -52.35 -49.42 28.86
CA GLY A 22 -52.90 -50.05 27.65
C GLY A 22 -52.83 -49.15 26.40
N ARG A 23 -51.94 -49.44 25.43
CA ARG A 23 -52.22 -50.21 24.19
C ARG A 23 -53.43 -49.65 23.42
N SER A 24 -53.40 -49.40 22.12
CA SER A 24 -52.52 -49.81 21.03
C SER A 24 -53.17 -49.34 19.73
N SER A 25 -52.36 -49.01 18.71
CA SER A 25 -52.57 -49.36 17.28
C SER A 25 -53.78 -48.74 16.55
N PHE A 26 -53.89 -48.57 15.23
CA PHE A 26 -53.26 -49.01 13.98
C PHE A 26 -53.49 -47.85 12.97
N GLY A 27 -52.61 -47.56 12.02
CA GLY A 27 -52.60 -48.17 10.68
C GLY A 27 -52.92 -47.09 9.62
N CYS A 28 -51.92 -46.62 8.88
CA CYS A 28 -51.60 -47.02 7.49
C CYS A 28 -52.58 -46.47 6.44
N LEU A 29 -52.18 -45.44 5.67
CA LEU A 29 -51.64 -45.49 4.28
C LEU A 29 -52.72 -44.93 3.29
N PRO A 30 -52.41 -44.61 2.01
CA PRO A 30 -51.30 -43.79 1.52
C PRO A 30 -51.64 -42.91 0.28
N LEU A 31 -50.61 -42.19 -0.19
CA LEU A 31 -50.23 -41.86 -1.59
C LEU A 31 -51.22 -41.15 -2.55
N GLY A 32 -50.71 -40.10 -3.22
CA GLY A 32 -51.06 -39.86 -4.63
C GLY A 32 -51.24 -38.40 -5.07
N SER A 33 -50.13 -37.73 -5.36
CA SER A 33 -49.86 -36.73 -6.41
C SER A 33 -50.97 -35.87 -7.04
N SER A 34 -50.66 -34.58 -7.26
CA SER A 34 -50.66 -33.86 -8.57
C SER A 34 -51.07 -32.40 -8.35
N ASN A 35 -50.16 -31.40 -8.38
CA ASN A 35 -49.50 -30.77 -9.52
C ASN A 35 -50.44 -29.87 -10.38
N ARG A 36 -50.28 -28.54 -10.28
CA ARG A 36 -50.13 -27.54 -11.39
C ARG A 36 -50.56 -26.10 -11.04
N ASN A 37 -49.54 -25.26 -10.93
CA ASN A 37 -49.29 -23.90 -11.47
C ASN A 37 -50.41 -22.93 -11.93
N HIS A 38 -50.19 -21.67 -11.48
CA HIS A 38 -50.37 -20.35 -12.15
C HIS A 38 -51.81 -19.88 -12.41
N SER A 39 -52.26 -18.64 -12.15
CA SER A 39 -51.61 -17.35 -11.87
C SER A 39 -52.65 -16.33 -11.35
N ASN A 40 -52.17 -15.33 -10.59
CA ASN A 40 -52.61 -13.94 -10.46
C ASN A 40 -54.09 -13.55 -10.22
N PHE A 41 -54.31 -12.76 -9.14
CA PHE A 41 -54.71 -11.33 -9.16
C PHE A 41 -55.69 -10.97 -8.03
N LYS A 42 -55.30 -10.05 -7.12
CA LYS A 42 -55.99 -8.74 -6.88
C LYS A 42 -55.42 -7.94 -5.69
N ARG A 43 -54.98 -6.71 -6.04
CA ARG A 43 -55.23 -5.38 -5.42
C ARG A 43 -54.55 -5.09 -4.05
N THR A 44 -54.06 -3.87 -3.77
CA THR A 44 -54.80 -2.59 -3.89
C THR A 44 -53.89 -1.34 -3.77
N PHE A 45 -54.10 -0.39 -4.69
CA PHE A 45 -54.07 1.09 -4.66
C PHE A 45 -52.94 1.91 -4.01
N ALA A 46 -52.32 2.72 -4.88
CA ALA A 46 -51.63 3.98 -4.60
C ALA A 46 -52.45 5.15 -5.19
N MET A 47 -52.37 6.34 -4.59
CA MET A 47 -52.83 7.58 -5.20
C MET A 47 -52.04 8.79 -4.67
N ASN A 48 -51.39 9.53 -5.57
CA ASN A 48 -51.39 10.99 -5.73
C ASN A 48 -50.03 11.59 -6.14
N LEU A 49 -50.03 12.19 -7.34
CA LEU A 49 -49.09 13.18 -7.86
C LEU A 49 -49.87 14.04 -8.87
N LEU A 50 -49.94 15.37 -8.68
CA LEU A 50 -49.47 16.43 -9.60
C LEU A 50 -50.09 17.82 -9.30
N LEU A 51 -49.20 18.84 -9.32
CA LEU A 51 -49.27 20.29 -9.67
C LEU A 51 -50.64 21.03 -9.83
N VAL A 52 -50.73 22.35 -9.54
CA VAL A 52 -50.45 23.45 -10.52
C VAL A 52 -50.63 24.89 -9.91
N LEU A 53 -49.71 25.81 -10.28
CA LEU A 53 -49.72 27.30 -10.53
C LEU A 53 -50.37 28.35 -9.59
N ALA A 54 -49.63 29.46 -9.32
CA ALA A 54 -49.81 30.83 -9.88
C ALA A 54 -49.37 32.01 -8.94
N CYS A 55 -48.90 33.10 -9.57
CA CYS A 55 -48.26 34.32 -9.06
C CYS A 55 -49.09 35.27 -8.17
N VAL A 56 -48.44 36.04 -7.28
CA VAL A 56 -48.77 37.46 -6.95
C VAL A 56 -47.48 38.25 -6.61
N LEU A 57 -47.36 39.43 -7.21
CA LEU A 57 -46.35 40.49 -7.07
C LEU A 57 -46.49 41.28 -5.75
N VAL A 58 -45.41 41.94 -5.28
CA VAL A 58 -45.31 43.40 -5.02
C VAL A 58 -43.95 43.74 -4.34
N ASN A 59 -43.11 44.44 -5.10
CA ASN A 59 -42.19 45.55 -4.81
C ASN A 59 -41.64 45.77 -3.37
N ASN A 60 -40.32 45.92 -3.27
CA ASN A 60 -39.75 47.28 -3.26
C ASN A 60 -38.24 47.35 -3.57
N HIS A 61 -37.91 48.43 -4.28
CA HIS A 61 -36.66 48.80 -4.93
C HIS A 61 -35.51 49.21 -3.98
N ASN A 62 -34.27 48.95 -4.40
CA ASN A 62 -33.25 49.94 -4.80
C ASN A 62 -31.95 49.20 -5.18
N LEU A 63 -31.59 49.07 -6.46
CA LEU A 63 -30.86 50.01 -7.35
C LEU A 63 -29.35 50.12 -7.04
N ILE A 64 -28.56 49.71 -8.07
CA ILE A 64 -27.35 50.39 -8.62
C ILE A 64 -26.05 50.31 -7.79
N GLN A 65 -24.84 50.03 -8.31
CA GLN A 65 -24.22 49.83 -9.64
C GLN A 65 -22.88 49.09 -9.37
N VAL A 66 -22.51 48.02 -10.07
CA VAL A 66 -21.65 47.97 -11.28
C VAL A 66 -20.58 49.07 -11.39
N SER A 67 -19.30 48.69 -11.24
CA SER A 67 -18.31 48.83 -12.32
C SER A 67 -17.12 47.90 -12.14
N ALA A 68 -16.90 47.05 -13.13
CA ALA A 68 -15.62 46.42 -13.43
C ALA A 68 -14.61 47.49 -13.87
N TYR A 69 -13.31 47.25 -13.64
CA TYR A 69 -12.25 47.55 -14.61
C TYR A 69 -11.00 46.72 -14.29
N ASP A 70 -10.21 46.60 -15.32
CA ASP A 70 -9.44 45.44 -15.75
C ASP A 70 -7.94 45.76 -15.74
N SER A 71 -7.15 44.70 -15.59
CA SER A 71 -5.88 44.46 -16.29
C SER A 71 -4.56 45.22 -15.99
N HIS A 72 -3.51 44.38 -16.04
CA HIS A 72 -2.21 44.54 -16.71
C HIS A 72 -0.92 44.61 -15.89
N GLU A 73 -0.14 43.52 -16.05
CA GLU A 73 1.31 43.38 -15.91
C GLU A 73 2.11 44.44 -16.68
N TYR A 74 3.31 44.75 -16.20
CA TYR A 74 4.53 44.72 -17.04
C TYR A 74 5.80 44.55 -16.19
N LEU A 75 6.69 43.70 -16.71
CA LEU A 75 8.06 43.42 -16.32
C LEU A 75 8.97 44.68 -16.32
N HIS A 76 9.99 44.68 -15.47
CA HIS A 76 11.34 45.04 -15.90
C HIS A 76 12.43 44.25 -15.14
N GLN A 77 13.27 43.56 -15.91
CA GLN A 77 14.53 42.92 -15.53
C GLN A 77 15.60 43.97 -15.20
N HIS A 78 16.56 43.66 -14.31
CA HIS A 78 18.01 43.68 -14.59
C HIS A 78 18.86 43.24 -13.37
N HIS A 79 19.62 42.16 -13.60
CA HIS A 79 21.04 41.90 -13.25
C HIS A 79 21.64 42.19 -11.85
N SER A 80 22.11 41.09 -11.24
CA SER A 80 23.51 40.81 -10.86
C SER A 80 24.18 41.46 -9.63
N SER A 81 24.68 40.53 -8.79
CA SER A 81 25.97 40.49 -8.07
C SER A 81 26.16 41.20 -6.72
N GLY A 82 26.70 40.42 -5.78
CA GLY A 82 27.89 40.84 -5.03
C GLY A 82 27.63 41.34 -3.61
N GLN A 83 28.16 40.58 -2.65
CA GLN A 83 28.27 40.88 -1.21
C GLN A 83 28.71 42.33 -0.90
N THR A 84 28.22 42.89 0.21
CA THR A 84 29.00 43.52 1.31
C THR A 84 28.06 44.17 2.35
N TYR A 85 28.28 43.90 3.64
CA TYR A 85 27.88 44.77 4.77
C TYR A 85 28.99 45.83 4.99
N PRO A 86 28.79 47.02 5.63
CA PRO A 86 27.97 47.26 6.83
C PRO A 86 27.28 48.65 7.01
N ALA A 87 26.56 48.78 8.14
CA ALA A 87 26.40 49.96 9.02
C ALA A 87 25.26 51.02 8.84
N TYR A 88 24.34 51.02 9.83
CA TYR A 88 23.65 52.13 10.54
C TYR A 88 22.67 53.04 9.74
N ALA A 89 21.47 53.42 10.21
CA ALA A 89 20.93 53.57 11.57
C ALA A 89 19.38 53.61 11.58
N GLY A 90 18.74 53.29 12.72
CA GLY A 90 17.44 53.88 13.10
C GLY A 90 16.34 52.94 13.62
N ALA A 91 16.37 52.64 14.93
CA ALA A 91 15.23 52.40 15.85
C ALA A 91 14.21 51.25 15.63
N SER A 92 13.91 50.55 16.75
CA SER A 92 12.80 49.59 17.02
C SER A 92 12.93 48.20 16.36
N SER A 93 12.65 47.04 16.99
CA SER A 93 11.93 46.68 18.22
C SER A 93 12.49 45.36 18.80
N GLN A 94 12.47 45.24 20.13
CA GLN A 94 12.85 44.01 20.83
C GLN A 94 11.69 43.00 20.76
N ASN A 95 11.89 41.88 20.08
CA ASN A 95 10.92 40.78 20.02
C ASN A 95 10.82 40.08 21.39
N GLN A 96 9.76 40.37 22.15
CA GLN A 96 9.46 39.67 23.39
C GLN A 96 8.56 38.46 23.10
N ASN A 97 9.07 37.26 23.36
CA ASN A 97 8.34 36.01 23.20
C ASN A 97 7.44 35.79 24.44
N THR A 98 6.21 36.34 24.42
CA THR A 98 5.17 36.06 25.42
C THR A 98 4.42 34.79 25.04
N MET A 99 4.47 33.76 25.90
CA MET A 99 3.75 32.50 25.71
C MET A 99 2.61 32.41 26.72
N SER A 100 1.42 32.02 26.27
CA SER A 100 0.25 31.84 27.12
C SER A 100 -0.11 30.36 27.27
N LEU A 101 -0.39 29.90 28.50
CA LEU A 101 -0.80 28.54 28.82
C LEU A 101 -1.94 28.54 29.85
N VAL A 102 -2.77 27.50 29.78
CA VAL A 102 -3.84 27.24 30.74
C VAL A 102 -3.46 26.06 31.62
N LEU A 103 -3.70 26.17 32.93
CA LEU A 103 -3.44 25.11 33.90
C LEU A 103 -4.66 24.87 34.80
N PRO A 104 -5.00 23.61 35.11
CA PRO A 104 -6.02 23.35 36.10
C PRO A 104 -5.52 23.68 37.50
N HIS A 105 -6.39 24.23 38.34
CA HIS A 105 -6.08 24.59 39.72
C HIS A 105 -5.61 23.42 40.61
N ASP A 106 -6.06 22.20 40.29
CA ASP A 106 -5.75 20.96 41.02
C ASP A 106 -4.46 20.29 40.51
N THR A 107 -3.63 21.02 39.77
CA THR A 107 -2.32 20.55 39.33
C THR A 107 -1.45 20.24 40.55
N TYR A 108 -0.93 19.00 40.61
CA TYR A 108 -0.11 18.56 41.74
C TYR A 108 1.24 19.30 41.78
N PRO A 109 1.81 19.55 42.97
CA PRO A 109 3.19 20.04 43.09
C PRO A 109 4.17 19.05 42.47
N GLY A 110 5.08 19.55 41.64
CA GLY A 110 6.00 18.72 40.86
C GLY A 110 5.58 18.55 39.40
N PHE A 111 4.52 19.21 38.95
CA PHE A 111 4.08 19.14 37.57
C PHE A 111 4.94 20.04 36.67
N SER A 112 5.51 19.46 35.61
CA SER A 112 6.30 20.17 34.60
C SER A 112 5.39 20.94 33.63
N ILE A 113 5.51 22.26 33.59
CA ILE A 113 4.67 23.15 32.76
C ILE A 113 5.29 23.34 31.38
N LYS A 114 6.55 23.80 31.36
CA LYS A 114 7.27 24.11 30.12
C LYS A 114 8.76 24.00 30.35
N LYS A 115 9.47 23.40 29.40
CA LYS A 115 10.92 23.44 29.33
C LYS A 115 11.36 24.50 28.32
N PHE A 116 12.19 25.43 28.76
CA PHE A 116 12.90 26.34 27.88
C PHE A 116 14.19 25.64 27.44
N SER A 117 14.38 25.52 26.12
CA SER A 117 15.58 24.95 25.54
C SER A 117 16.23 25.99 24.65
N THR A 118 17.51 26.26 24.86
CA THR A 118 18.31 26.99 23.89
C THR A 118 18.43 26.16 22.62
N ILE A 119 18.17 26.76 21.46
CA ILE A 119 18.77 26.24 20.22
C ILE A 119 20.26 26.55 20.37
N PRO A 120 21.16 25.56 20.50
CA PRO A 120 22.58 25.85 20.44
C PRO A 120 22.81 26.50 19.08
N VAL A 121 23.36 27.72 19.09
CA VAL A 121 23.82 28.37 17.86
C VAL A 121 24.62 27.33 17.10
N ALA A 122 24.12 26.95 15.91
CA ALA A 122 24.72 25.93 15.06
C ALA A 122 26.08 26.42 14.59
N ASN A 123 27.11 26.22 15.44
CA ASN A 123 28.55 26.28 15.17
C ASN A 123 29.35 25.96 16.45
N ALA A 124 28.92 24.97 17.24
CA ALA A 124 29.76 24.40 18.29
C ALA A 124 29.66 22.88 18.24
N SER A 125 30.61 22.26 17.52
CA SER A 125 30.87 20.83 17.51
C SER A 125 31.41 20.29 18.85
N ASN A 126 31.12 20.96 19.97
CA ASN A 126 31.59 20.59 21.30
C ASN A 126 30.39 20.45 22.23
N VAL A 127 30.08 19.20 22.55
CA VAL A 127 29.05 18.76 23.51
C VAL A 127 29.41 19.14 24.96
N ASP A 128 30.56 19.80 25.19
CA ASP A 128 31.09 20.09 26.54
C ASP A 128 30.82 21.53 27.06
N ASN A 129 30.05 22.36 26.34
CA ASN A 129 29.69 23.73 26.77
C ASN A 129 28.20 23.88 27.17
N LEU A 130 27.63 22.90 27.89
CA LEU A 130 26.38 23.11 28.65
C LEU A 130 26.63 23.71 30.05
N ASN A 131 27.88 23.87 30.47
CA ASN A 131 28.25 24.42 31.77
C ASN A 131 28.17 25.97 31.74
N GLY A 132 26.97 26.50 31.96
CA GLY A 132 26.76 27.94 32.10
C GLY A 132 25.36 28.44 31.75
N LEU A 133 24.43 27.54 31.40
CA LEU A 133 23.02 27.90 31.29
C LEU A 133 22.44 27.98 32.70
N ASN A 134 22.14 29.19 33.16
CA ASN A 134 21.45 29.40 34.41
C ASN A 134 20.05 29.96 34.13
N TYR A 135 19.03 29.27 34.64
CA TYR A 135 17.66 29.73 34.55
C TYR A 135 17.20 30.18 35.94
N ARG A 136 16.62 31.37 36.02
CA ARG A 136 16.02 31.85 37.26
C ARG A 136 14.65 32.45 37.01
N LEU A 137 13.76 32.25 37.98
CA LEU A 137 12.48 32.93 38.01
C LEU A 137 12.67 34.33 38.59
N LEU A 138 12.30 35.37 37.85
CA LEU A 138 12.22 36.72 38.39
C LEU A 138 11.11 36.78 39.44
N GLU A 139 11.32 37.52 40.52
CA GLU A 139 10.40 37.59 41.64
C GLU A 139 9.11 38.35 41.24
N THR A 140 8.08 37.60 40.84
CA THR A 140 6.79 38.14 40.40
C THR A 140 5.68 37.96 41.44
N GLY A 141 6.04 37.60 42.68
CA GLY A 141 5.09 37.25 43.75
C GLY A 141 4.48 35.84 43.63
N PHE A 142 4.85 35.09 42.58
CA PHE A 142 4.39 33.72 42.32
C PHE A 142 5.45 32.65 42.59
N SER A 143 6.63 33.02 43.10
CA SER A 143 7.74 32.11 43.45
C SER A 143 7.36 31.04 44.48
N LYS A 144 6.29 31.25 45.25
CA LYS A 144 5.71 30.23 46.16
C LYS A 144 5.07 29.06 45.41
N PHE A 145 4.50 29.32 44.23
CA PHE A 145 3.70 28.37 43.46
C PHE A 145 4.44 27.78 42.27
N PHE A 146 5.49 28.46 41.80
CA PHE A 146 6.28 28.05 40.66
C PHE A 146 7.76 28.19 40.93
N THR A 147 8.54 27.25 40.40
CA THR A 147 9.99 27.31 40.39
C THR A 147 10.50 26.98 38.98
N VAL A 148 11.76 27.34 38.72
CA VAL A 148 12.47 26.97 37.50
C VAL A 148 13.69 26.16 37.91
N LEU A 149 13.86 25.00 37.26
CA LEU A 149 15.02 24.14 37.46
C LEU A 149 16.21 24.63 36.63
N GLU A 150 17.41 24.16 36.97
CA GLU A 150 18.65 24.49 36.26
C GLU A 150 18.62 24.05 34.79
N ASP A 151 17.80 23.07 34.43
CA ASP A 151 17.62 22.60 33.06
C ASP A 151 16.60 23.43 32.24
N GLY A 152 16.09 24.53 32.80
CA GLY A 152 15.13 25.42 32.16
C GLY A 152 13.67 24.96 32.27
N MET A 153 13.38 23.94 33.08
CA MET A 153 12.01 23.47 33.29
C MET A 153 11.28 24.27 34.36
N VAL A 154 10.13 24.84 34.00
CA VAL A 154 9.18 25.45 34.95
C VAL A 154 8.29 24.38 35.55
N MET A 155 8.19 24.36 36.87
CA MET A 155 7.44 23.37 37.65
C MET A 155 6.55 24.04 38.71
N THR A 156 5.42 23.41 39.03
CA THR A 156 4.57 23.79 40.17
C THR A 156 5.19 23.34 41.50
N THR A 157 5.10 24.17 42.55
CA THR A 157 5.65 23.85 43.89
C THR A 157 4.58 23.80 44.98
N ALA A 158 3.38 24.29 44.71
CA ALA A 158 2.28 24.34 45.66
C ALA A 158 0.92 24.23 44.96
N ASP A 159 -0.14 24.09 45.75
CA ASP A 159 -1.53 24.12 45.27
C ASP A 159 -1.86 25.46 44.58
N LEU A 160 -2.39 25.38 43.35
CA LEU A 160 -2.71 26.54 42.52
C LEU A 160 -4.14 27.07 42.75
N SER A 161 -4.95 26.42 43.60
CA SER A 161 -6.30 26.87 43.96
C SER A 161 -6.42 28.37 44.31
N PRO A 162 -5.47 29.00 45.03
CA PRO A 162 -5.54 30.44 45.33
C PRO A 162 -5.33 31.36 44.11
N LEU A 163 -4.85 30.81 42.99
CA LEU A 163 -4.52 31.53 41.76
C LEU A 163 -5.63 31.43 40.69
N VAL A 164 -6.72 30.69 40.97
CA VAL A 164 -7.87 30.58 40.05
C VAL A 164 -8.40 31.97 39.68
N ASN A 165 -8.60 32.19 38.38
CA ASN A 165 -9.08 33.46 37.80
C ASN A 165 -8.18 34.67 38.10
N ARG A 166 -6.91 34.47 38.49
CA ARG A 166 -5.92 35.53 38.65
C ARG A 166 -4.90 35.47 37.50
N PRO A 167 -4.50 36.62 36.94
CA PRO A 167 -3.46 36.64 35.92
C PRO A 167 -2.12 36.27 36.57
N VAL A 168 -1.50 35.19 36.11
CA VAL A 168 -0.18 34.76 36.59
C VAL A 168 0.83 35.01 35.49
N ASN A 169 1.70 36.00 35.70
CA ASN A 169 2.76 36.32 34.77
C ASN A 169 4.10 35.92 35.39
N LEU A 170 4.73 34.92 34.80
CA LEU A 170 6.07 34.48 35.16
C LEU A 170 7.08 35.06 34.17
N VAL A 171 8.21 35.48 34.69
CA VAL A 171 9.33 35.98 33.88
C VAL A 171 10.52 35.10 34.19
N VAL A 172 10.89 34.26 33.24
CA VAL A 172 12.05 33.37 33.35
C VAL A 172 13.22 34.05 32.68
N VAL A 173 14.28 34.27 33.43
CA VAL A 173 15.52 34.86 32.95
C VAL A 173 16.48 33.71 32.68
N GLU A 174 16.97 33.67 31.46
CA GLU A 174 18.04 32.78 31.03
C GLU A 174 19.33 33.59 30.97
N GLU A 175 20.32 33.16 31.73
CA GLU A 175 21.64 33.77 31.78
C GLU A 175 22.64 32.80 31.18
N THR A 176 23.26 33.22 30.08
CA THR A 176 24.43 32.56 29.48
C THR A 176 25.65 33.46 29.69
N PRO A 177 26.89 32.93 29.59
CA PRO A 177 28.09 33.76 29.73
C PRO A 177 28.14 34.96 28.76
N ASN A 178 27.43 34.88 27.63
CA ASN A 178 27.50 35.85 26.53
C ASN A 178 26.21 36.66 26.32
N SER A 179 25.11 36.32 26.99
CA SER A 179 23.81 36.97 26.78
C SER A 179 22.81 36.62 27.88
N THR A 180 21.91 37.56 28.17
CA THR A 180 20.72 37.31 28.99
C THR A 180 19.49 37.34 28.10
N ALA A 181 18.69 36.29 28.12
CA ALA A 181 17.38 36.23 27.48
C ALA A 181 16.27 36.24 28.53
N THR A 182 15.12 36.83 28.19
CA THR A 182 13.97 36.88 29.09
C THR A 182 12.77 36.26 28.39
N HIS A 183 12.20 35.23 29.01
CA HIS A 183 11.03 34.51 28.54
C HIS A 183 9.83 34.89 29.42
N LYS A 184 8.77 35.41 28.79
CA LYS A 184 7.54 35.77 29.51
C LYS A 184 6.53 34.64 29.34
N LEU A 185 6.07 34.09 30.46
CA LEU A 185 5.09 33.02 30.50
C LEU A 185 3.84 33.49 31.23
N GLN A 186 2.75 33.63 30.50
CA GLN A 186 1.44 33.98 31.02
C GLN A 186 0.64 32.70 31.29
N LEU A 187 0.28 32.48 32.54
CA LEU A 187 -0.48 31.33 33.00
C LEU A 187 -1.90 31.76 33.39
N TYR A 188 -2.87 30.99 32.91
CA TYR A 188 -4.28 31.12 33.27
C TYR A 188 -4.68 29.90 34.10
N ILE A 189 -4.95 30.10 35.38
CA ILE A 189 -5.36 29.02 36.28
C ILE A 189 -6.89 29.00 36.33
N MET A 190 -7.47 27.84 36.03
CA MET A 190 -8.92 27.66 36.00
C MET A 190 -9.36 26.35 36.67
N ASN A 191 -10.64 26.25 37.01
CA ASN A 191 -11.17 24.99 37.54
C ASN A 191 -11.17 23.93 36.44
N ARG A 192 -10.89 22.68 36.78
CA ARG A 192 -10.89 21.57 35.82
C ARG A 192 -12.25 21.38 35.12
N ASN A 193 -13.34 21.69 35.83
CA ASN A 193 -14.68 21.62 35.25
C ASN A 193 -14.95 22.72 34.22
N ASP A 194 -14.29 23.87 34.39
CA ASP A 194 -14.38 25.02 33.50
C ASP A 194 -13.51 24.83 32.26
N MET A 195 -12.57 23.87 32.26
CA MET A 195 -11.74 23.56 31.10
C MET A 195 -12.55 22.85 30.01
N LEU A 196 -12.22 23.18 28.76
CA LEU A 196 -12.67 22.45 27.59
C LEU A 196 -12.24 21.00 27.71
N ARG A 197 -13.21 20.10 27.50
CA ARG A 197 -12.95 18.67 27.45
C ARG A 197 -13.89 17.99 26.49
N PHE A 198 -13.40 16.96 25.82
CA PHE A 198 -14.25 16.00 25.15
C PHE A 198 -14.86 15.04 26.19
N PRO A 199 -16.15 14.68 26.08
CA PRO A 199 -16.73 13.58 26.82
C PRO A 199 -15.91 12.30 26.61
N GLY A 200 -15.87 11.41 27.60
CA GLY A 200 -15.06 10.18 27.51
C GLY A 200 -15.39 9.30 26.29
N ALA A 201 -16.63 9.36 25.79
CA ALA A 201 -17.04 8.66 24.56
C ALA A 201 -16.42 9.24 23.27
N SER A 202 -15.87 10.46 23.33
CA SER A 202 -15.23 11.17 22.22
C SER A 202 -13.70 11.22 22.39
N LEU A 203 -13.13 10.52 23.37
CA LEU A 203 -11.70 10.42 23.58
C LEU A 203 -11.20 9.06 23.05
N ASP A 204 -10.11 9.07 22.28
CA ASP A 204 -9.47 7.87 21.71
C ASP A 204 -10.46 6.95 21.00
N VAL A 205 -11.20 7.51 20.03
CA VAL A 205 -12.30 6.81 19.36
C VAL A 205 -11.79 6.07 18.14
N ALA A 206 -12.32 4.86 17.92
CA ALA A 206 -12.14 4.12 16.68
C ALA A 206 -13.33 4.34 15.73
N GLY A 207 -13.03 4.60 14.47
CA GLY A 207 -13.99 4.84 13.41
C GLY A 207 -13.75 3.96 12.19
N GLU A 208 -14.80 3.75 11.42
CA GLU A 208 -14.77 3.01 10.16
C GLU A 208 -15.44 3.81 9.04
N VAL A 209 -14.84 3.79 7.86
CA VAL A 209 -15.43 4.36 6.64
C VAL A 209 -15.24 3.37 5.52
N LYS A 210 -16.32 3.06 4.81
CA LYS A 210 -16.23 2.31 3.56
C LYS A 210 -15.55 3.15 2.49
N GLU A 211 -14.63 2.54 1.76
CA GLU A 211 -14.00 3.19 0.62
C GLU A 211 -14.97 3.44 -0.53
N ASN A 212 -14.51 4.19 -1.54
CA ASN A 212 -15.27 4.57 -2.73
C ASN A 212 -16.57 5.35 -2.46
N LYS A 213 -16.83 5.72 -1.21
CA LYS A 213 -17.97 6.54 -0.83
C LYS A 213 -17.72 8.01 -1.21
N PRO A 214 -18.76 8.75 -1.62
CA PRO A 214 -18.59 10.16 -1.97
C PRO A 214 -18.13 10.97 -0.76
N SER A 215 -17.60 12.17 -1.04
CA SER A 215 -17.25 13.11 0.00
C SER A 215 -18.48 13.50 0.84
N GLY A 216 -18.28 13.70 2.14
CA GLY A 216 -19.32 13.97 3.14
C GLY A 216 -19.85 12.72 3.82
N THR A 217 -19.26 11.56 3.54
CA THR A 217 -19.61 10.33 4.23
C THR A 217 -19.13 10.42 5.68
N LYS A 218 -20.04 10.22 6.63
CA LYS A 218 -19.72 10.26 8.06
C LYS A 218 -18.91 9.04 8.47
N VAL A 219 -17.91 9.27 9.32
CA VAL A 219 -17.14 8.18 9.93
C VAL A 219 -18.05 7.42 10.91
N ARG A 220 -18.27 6.13 10.66
CA ARG A 220 -19.08 5.28 11.55
C ARG A 220 -18.28 4.98 12.81
N GLY A 221 -18.94 4.91 13.96
CA GLY A 221 -18.28 4.66 15.25
C GLY A 221 -17.77 5.92 15.94
N VAL A 222 -17.50 6.99 15.18
CA VAL A 222 -17.16 8.30 15.73
C VAL A 222 -18.45 9.05 16.10
N PRO A 223 -18.68 9.38 17.39
CA PRO A 223 -19.83 10.15 17.80
C PRO A 223 -19.71 11.60 17.32
N LEU A 224 -20.77 12.37 17.50
CA LEU A 224 -20.69 13.82 17.34
C LEU A 224 -19.58 14.36 18.27
N LEU A 225 -18.59 15.04 17.69
CA LEU A 225 -17.52 15.66 18.46
C LEU A 225 -18.05 16.95 19.07
N GLN A 226 -18.27 16.90 20.37
CA GLN A 226 -18.79 17.99 21.16
C GLN A 226 -17.89 18.18 22.38
N ALA A 227 -17.10 19.25 22.39
CA ALA A 227 -16.35 19.66 23.56
C ALA A 227 -17.26 20.47 24.49
N ASN A 228 -17.15 20.20 25.78
CA ASN A 228 -17.93 20.86 26.81
C ASN A 228 -17.00 21.60 27.77
N SER A 229 -17.48 22.72 28.27
CA SER A 229 -16.88 23.49 29.37
C SER A 229 -18.00 23.91 30.30
N ALA A 230 -17.77 23.87 31.62
CA ALA A 230 -18.71 24.47 32.58
C ALA A 230 -18.68 26.01 32.53
N HIS A 231 -17.63 26.58 31.95
CA HIS A 231 -17.56 28.00 31.65
C HIS A 231 -18.42 28.34 30.44
N GLN A 232 -19.10 29.47 30.50
CA GLN A 232 -20.04 29.91 29.47
C GLN A 232 -19.26 30.51 28.29
N LEU A 233 -18.77 29.65 27.41
CA LEU A 233 -18.17 30.07 26.15
C LEU A 233 -19.24 30.53 25.16
N ASN A 234 -18.91 31.50 24.30
CA ASN A 234 -19.82 31.93 23.22
C ASN A 234 -19.74 30.98 22.03
N SER A 235 -18.52 30.55 21.69
CA SER A 235 -18.25 29.64 20.60
C SER A 235 -17.04 28.75 20.90
N ILE A 236 -16.99 27.59 20.22
CA ILE A 236 -15.91 26.61 20.30
C ILE A 236 -15.42 26.37 18.88
N LYS A 237 -14.11 26.49 18.67
CA LYS A 237 -13.44 26.25 17.40
C LYS A 237 -12.90 24.83 17.37
N TYR A 238 -13.37 24.04 16.40
CA TYR A 238 -12.87 22.70 16.12
C TYR A 238 -11.92 22.73 14.93
N THR A 239 -10.75 22.13 15.06
CA THR A 239 -9.72 22.11 14.01
C THR A 239 -9.06 20.75 13.95
N ILE A 240 -8.87 20.21 12.74
CA ILE A 240 -8.02 19.04 12.54
C ILE A 240 -6.56 19.50 12.56
N ILE A 241 -5.83 19.09 13.59
CA ILE A 241 -4.46 19.55 13.84
C ILE A 241 -3.39 18.58 13.34
N ASP A 242 -3.72 17.28 13.21
CA ASP A 242 -2.76 16.26 12.79
C ASP A 242 -3.45 15.03 12.16
N GLY A 243 -2.67 14.22 11.44
CA GLY A 243 -3.09 12.92 10.89
C GLY A 243 -3.94 12.96 9.62
N ASN A 244 -4.33 14.14 9.16
CA ASN A 244 -5.14 14.32 7.96
C ASN A 244 -4.30 14.39 6.68
N ILE A 245 -3.75 13.25 6.29
CA ILE A 245 -2.93 13.12 5.08
C ILE A 245 -3.79 13.40 3.84
N ASP A 246 -3.23 14.17 2.89
CA ASP A 246 -3.86 14.60 1.63
C ASP A 246 -5.25 15.22 1.77
N ASP A 247 -5.52 15.86 2.92
CA ASP A 247 -6.81 16.43 3.29
C ASP A 247 -7.99 15.46 3.06
N ALA A 248 -7.79 14.18 3.41
CA ALA A 248 -8.75 13.10 3.25
C ALA A 248 -10.07 13.31 4.03
N PHE A 249 -10.01 14.00 5.17
CA PHE A 249 -11.14 14.25 6.06
C PHE A 249 -11.37 15.74 6.29
N ALA A 250 -12.60 16.07 6.65
CA ALA A 250 -13.04 17.41 7.01
C ALA A 250 -14.03 17.35 8.18
N LEU A 251 -14.20 18.48 8.85
CA LEU A 251 -15.24 18.65 9.86
C LEU A 251 -16.50 19.18 9.17
N GLN A 252 -17.65 18.73 9.64
CA GLN A 252 -18.96 19.22 9.21
C GLN A 252 -19.80 19.59 10.43
N GLN A 253 -20.28 20.83 10.50
CA GLN A 253 -21.17 21.25 11.57
C GLN A 253 -22.57 20.64 11.41
N THR A 254 -23.21 20.32 12.54
CA THR A 254 -24.59 19.83 12.56
C THR A 254 -25.54 20.83 11.90
N GLY A 255 -26.27 20.39 10.87
CA GLY A 255 -27.27 21.21 10.17
C GLY A 255 -26.73 22.02 8.99
N THR A 256 -25.44 21.93 8.68
CA THR A 256 -24.82 22.59 7.50
C THR A 256 -24.10 21.56 6.62
N GLU A 257 -24.04 21.83 5.31
CA GLU A 257 -23.25 21.00 4.38
C GLU A 257 -21.80 21.50 4.20
N ASP A 258 -21.46 22.63 4.81
CA ASP A 258 -20.11 23.18 4.79
C ASP A 258 -19.10 22.20 5.43
N ARG A 259 -18.03 21.93 4.68
CA ARG A 259 -16.94 21.05 5.09
C ARG A 259 -15.65 21.83 5.12
N LYS A 260 -15.01 21.92 6.29
CA LYS A 260 -13.78 22.69 6.46
C LYS A 260 -12.86 21.96 7.42
N LYS A 261 -11.55 22.24 7.32
CA LYS A 261 -10.55 21.76 8.28
C LYS A 261 -10.73 22.38 9.66
N SER A 262 -11.27 23.60 9.71
CA SER A 262 -11.56 24.35 10.93
C SER A 262 -12.97 24.94 10.88
N ILE A 263 -13.74 24.75 11.94
CA ILE A 263 -15.13 25.22 12.08
C ILE A 263 -15.34 25.78 13.48
N THR A 264 -15.91 26.98 13.55
CA THR A 264 -16.37 27.58 14.81
C THR A 264 -17.86 27.36 14.98
N VAL A 265 -18.25 26.73 16.08
CA VAL A 265 -19.65 26.42 16.39
C VAL A 265 -20.04 27.19 17.66
N ARG A 266 -21.27 27.72 17.73
CA ARG A 266 -21.79 28.31 18.97
C ARG A 266 -21.81 27.27 20.10
N ALA A 267 -21.40 27.66 21.29
CA ALA A 267 -21.43 26.75 22.43
C ALA A 267 -22.88 26.54 22.91
N GLY A 268 -23.28 25.28 23.14
CA GLY A 268 -24.61 24.91 23.61
C GLY A 268 -24.84 23.39 23.51
N ASP A 269 -25.87 22.90 24.23
CA ASP A 269 -26.07 21.47 24.53
C ASP A 269 -26.23 20.53 23.31
N GLN A 270 -26.39 21.05 22.08
CA GLN A 270 -26.55 20.24 20.87
C GLN A 270 -25.64 20.63 19.70
N SER A 271 -24.65 21.50 19.95
CA SER A 271 -23.80 22.06 18.92
C SER A 271 -22.43 21.37 18.90
N GLY A 272 -22.10 20.70 17.80
CA GLY A 272 -20.84 19.96 17.61
C GLY A 272 -20.54 19.74 16.13
N VAL A 273 -19.50 18.96 15.87
CA VAL A 273 -19.05 18.64 14.50
C VAL A 273 -18.98 17.12 14.27
N TYR A 274 -19.37 16.71 13.06
CA TYR A 274 -19.11 15.37 12.56
C TYR A 274 -17.77 15.35 11.84
N LEU A 275 -17.04 14.25 12.00
CA LEU A 275 -15.92 13.93 11.12
C LEU A 275 -16.46 13.24 9.86
N VAL A 276 -16.12 13.78 8.70
CA VAL A 276 -16.59 13.29 7.40
C VAL A 276 -15.45 13.17 6.41
N THR A 277 -15.63 12.33 5.39
CA THR A 277 -14.71 12.28 4.25
C THR A 277 -14.76 13.59 3.46
N ASN A 278 -13.60 14.07 3.01
CA ASN A 278 -13.50 15.24 2.13
C ASN A 278 -13.42 14.85 0.66
N LYS A 279 -12.99 13.61 0.39
CA LYS A 279 -12.87 13.00 -0.93
C LYS A 279 -13.16 11.49 -0.85
N PRO A 280 -13.42 10.81 -1.98
CA PRO A 280 -13.42 9.35 -2.01
C PRO A 280 -12.09 8.81 -1.49
N LEU A 281 -12.17 7.82 -0.61
CA LEU A 281 -11.01 7.15 -0.02
C LEU A 281 -10.84 5.80 -0.70
N ASP A 282 -9.61 5.32 -0.66
CA ASP A 282 -9.12 4.11 -1.31
C ASP A 282 -8.18 3.41 -0.33
N LYS A 283 -8.52 2.18 0.05
CA LYS A 283 -7.82 1.40 1.07
C LYS A 283 -6.45 0.96 0.58
N GLU A 284 -6.34 0.64 -0.71
CA GLU A 284 -5.13 0.19 -1.39
C GLU A 284 -4.06 1.29 -1.38
N THR A 285 -4.49 2.56 -1.44
CA THR A 285 -3.61 3.71 -1.21
C THR A 285 -3.28 3.90 0.26
N LYS A 286 -4.29 3.89 1.15
CA LYS A 286 -4.09 4.08 2.59
C LYS A 286 -5.24 3.50 3.43
N ALA A 287 -4.94 2.42 4.15
CA ALA A 287 -5.91 1.70 4.97
C ALA A 287 -6.27 2.36 6.30
N ASP A 288 -5.35 3.12 6.93
CA ASP A 288 -5.57 3.65 8.29
C ASP A 288 -5.11 5.10 8.46
N TYR A 289 -5.83 5.85 9.30
CA TYR A 289 -5.58 7.25 9.65
C TYR A 289 -5.69 7.49 11.16
N ASP A 290 -4.73 8.21 11.74
CA ASP A 290 -4.76 8.63 13.15
C ASP A 290 -4.96 10.13 13.26
N ILE A 291 -6.21 10.57 13.28
CA ILE A 291 -6.57 11.99 13.20
C ILE A 291 -6.66 12.61 14.59
N SER A 292 -6.04 13.78 14.77
CA SER A 292 -6.21 14.58 15.98
C SER A 292 -7.09 15.79 15.72
N VAL A 293 -8.21 15.87 16.42
CA VAL A 293 -9.15 17.00 16.40
C VAL A 293 -9.00 17.80 17.68
N GLN A 294 -8.69 19.09 17.55
CA GLN A 294 -8.62 20.02 18.66
C GLN A 294 -9.90 20.84 18.75
N ALA A 295 -10.47 20.96 19.95
CA ALA A 295 -11.41 22.01 20.30
C ALA A 295 -10.67 23.10 21.07
N SER A 296 -10.93 24.36 20.75
CA SER A 296 -10.39 25.52 21.48
C SER A 296 -11.45 26.59 21.69
N ASP A 297 -11.20 27.47 22.65
CA ASP A 297 -11.90 28.74 22.77
C ASP A 297 -11.50 29.71 21.64
N GLU A 298 -12.10 30.91 21.64
CA GLU A 298 -11.84 31.96 20.63
C GLU A 298 -10.41 32.50 20.69
N ASP A 299 -9.82 32.52 21.88
CA ASP A 299 -8.46 33.02 22.14
C ASP A 299 -7.38 31.94 21.93
N GLU A 300 -7.78 30.71 21.60
CA GLU A 300 -6.93 29.52 21.52
C GLU A 300 -6.03 29.31 22.75
N LEU A 301 -6.55 29.63 23.94
CA LEU A 301 -5.86 29.45 25.22
C LEU A 301 -6.23 28.11 25.84
N ASP A 302 -7.53 27.84 25.99
CA ASP A 302 -8.03 26.57 26.47
C ASP A 302 -8.24 25.60 25.30
N LYS A 303 -7.72 24.37 25.43
CA LYS A 303 -7.66 23.38 24.35
C LYS A 303 -7.96 21.99 24.87
N ALA A 304 -8.78 21.26 24.13
CA ALA A 304 -9.00 19.83 24.28
C ALA A 304 -8.64 19.12 22.98
N ILE A 305 -8.03 17.93 23.06
CA ILE A 305 -7.67 17.13 21.89
C ILE A 305 -8.40 15.79 21.97
N SER A 306 -9.01 15.38 20.87
CA SER A 306 -9.56 14.06 20.64
C SER A 306 -8.74 13.36 19.55
N ARG A 307 -8.23 12.16 19.84
CA ARG A 307 -7.54 11.31 18.88
C ARG A 307 -8.53 10.29 18.33
N ILE A 308 -8.51 10.09 17.02
CA ILE A 308 -9.48 9.29 16.31
C ILE A 308 -8.72 8.37 15.36
N ALA A 309 -8.72 7.07 15.65
CA ALA A 309 -8.18 6.04 14.77
C ALA A 309 -9.27 5.66 13.76
N ILE A 310 -8.99 5.75 12.46
CA ILE A 310 -9.96 5.47 11.39
C ILE A 310 -9.41 4.36 10.53
N SER A 311 -10.17 3.28 10.39
CA SER A 311 -9.89 2.20 9.44
C SER A 311 -10.79 2.31 8.22
N ILE A 312 -10.19 2.21 7.04
CA ILE A 312 -10.92 2.17 5.79
C ILE A 312 -11.39 0.74 5.54
N VAL A 313 -12.69 0.57 5.38
CA VAL A 313 -13.33 -0.73 5.14
C VAL A 313 -13.30 -1.01 3.65
N ASP A 314 -12.69 -2.13 3.35
CA ASP A 314 -12.53 -2.73 2.03
C ASP A 314 -13.85 -2.98 1.30
N GLU A 315 -13.92 -2.59 0.04
CA GLU A 315 -14.95 -2.94 -0.93
C GLU A 315 -14.30 -3.64 -2.13
N ASN A 316 -14.94 -4.69 -2.65
CA ASN A 316 -14.41 -5.44 -3.80
C ASN A 316 -14.55 -4.61 -5.08
N ASP A 317 -13.56 -3.78 -5.41
CA ASP A 317 -13.56 -2.91 -6.58
C ASP A 317 -12.36 -3.15 -7.51
N ASN A 318 -11.34 -3.87 -7.05
CA ASN A 318 -10.26 -4.34 -7.88
C ASN A 318 -10.56 -5.74 -8.43
N ARG A 319 -10.03 -6.00 -9.63
CA ARG A 319 -10.22 -7.28 -10.33
C ARG A 319 -8.88 -7.98 -10.38
N PRO A 320 -8.82 -9.32 -10.42
CA PRO A 320 -7.56 -10.01 -10.63
C PRO A 320 -6.95 -9.65 -11.98
N VAL A 321 -5.66 -9.28 -11.99
CA VAL A 321 -4.89 -8.94 -13.19
C VAL A 321 -3.76 -9.95 -13.37
N PHE A 322 -3.69 -10.57 -14.55
CA PHE A 322 -2.61 -11.49 -14.90
C PHE A 322 -1.26 -10.77 -15.00
N SER A 323 -0.18 -11.46 -14.63
CA SER A 323 1.19 -10.97 -14.74
C SER A 323 1.61 -10.76 -16.20
N ASP A 324 1.23 -11.72 -17.06
CA ASP A 324 1.41 -11.66 -18.51
C ASP A 324 0.08 -11.79 -19.25
N ASN A 325 -0.04 -11.11 -20.40
CA ASN A 325 -1.20 -11.27 -21.30
C ASN A 325 -1.14 -12.59 -22.09
N GLU A 326 0.07 -13.07 -22.37
CA GLU A 326 0.32 -14.29 -23.13
C GLU A 326 1.38 -15.14 -22.42
N TYR A 327 1.03 -16.39 -22.11
CA TYR A 327 1.95 -17.39 -21.56
C TYR A 327 2.29 -18.41 -22.64
N LYS A 328 3.56 -18.77 -22.74
CA LYS A 328 4.04 -19.78 -23.69
C LYS A 328 4.75 -20.89 -22.95
N PHE A 329 4.31 -22.12 -23.19
CA PHE A 329 4.89 -23.32 -22.58
C PHE A 329 5.21 -24.35 -23.65
N SER A 330 6.28 -25.11 -23.45
CA SER A 330 6.67 -26.22 -24.32
C SER A 330 6.70 -27.52 -23.53
N VAL A 331 5.99 -28.55 -24.00
CA VAL A 331 5.96 -29.87 -23.37
C VAL A 331 6.65 -30.88 -24.27
N ALA A 332 7.80 -31.37 -23.82
CA ALA A 332 8.53 -32.42 -24.52
C ALA A 332 7.85 -33.78 -24.33
N GLY A 333 7.62 -34.49 -25.44
CA GLY A 333 7.21 -35.89 -25.39
C GLY A 333 8.35 -36.80 -24.93
N SER A 334 8.06 -38.08 -24.73
CA SER A 334 9.06 -39.13 -24.50
C SER A 334 9.01 -40.15 -25.62
N LYS A 335 10.17 -40.64 -26.05
CA LYS A 335 10.26 -41.72 -27.04
C LYS A 335 10.03 -43.04 -26.35
N ILE A 336 8.90 -43.67 -26.64
CA ILE A 336 8.56 -45.01 -26.18
C ILE A 336 8.82 -45.98 -27.33
N LYS A 337 9.43 -47.13 -27.01
CA LYS A 337 9.66 -48.20 -27.99
C LYS A 337 8.53 -49.22 -27.85
N ASP A 338 7.77 -49.41 -28.92
CA ASP A 338 6.71 -50.40 -28.97
C ASP A 338 7.29 -51.82 -28.97
N LEU A 339 6.44 -52.82 -28.68
CA LEU A 339 6.80 -54.26 -28.72
C LEU A 339 7.38 -54.69 -30.08
N ASN A 340 7.04 -53.97 -31.14
CA ASN A 340 7.50 -54.20 -32.52
C ASN A 340 8.83 -53.48 -32.83
N GLY A 341 9.41 -52.79 -31.86
CA GLY A 341 10.67 -52.07 -31.99
C GLY A 341 10.58 -50.69 -32.65
N ASN A 342 9.37 -50.21 -32.98
CA ASN A 342 9.15 -48.87 -33.50
C ASN A 342 9.17 -47.82 -32.37
N TYR A 343 9.59 -46.60 -32.67
CA TYR A 343 9.56 -45.50 -31.71
C TYR A 343 8.29 -44.66 -31.91
N THR A 344 7.50 -44.51 -30.85
CA THR A 344 6.36 -43.60 -30.76
C THR A 344 6.70 -42.48 -29.78
N VAL A 345 6.10 -41.30 -30.00
CA VAL A 345 6.21 -40.18 -29.05
C VAL A 345 4.96 -40.20 -28.20
N ALA A 346 5.12 -40.23 -26.89
CA ALA A 346 4.01 -40.16 -25.96
C ALA A 346 4.27 -39.08 -24.91
N TRP A 347 3.22 -38.40 -24.47
CA TRP A 347 3.30 -37.41 -23.41
C TRP A 347 2.81 -38.00 -22.09
N GLN A 348 3.54 -37.74 -21.00
CA GLN A 348 3.17 -38.27 -19.69
C GLN A 348 1.97 -37.52 -19.12
N ARG A 349 0.94 -38.27 -18.72
CA ARG A 349 -0.23 -37.74 -18.02
C ARG A 349 0.16 -37.18 -16.65
N PHE A 350 -0.52 -36.12 -16.25
CA PHE A 350 -0.30 -35.31 -15.04
C PHE A 350 1.04 -34.58 -15.00
N THR A 351 1.68 -34.36 -16.15
CA THR A 351 2.86 -33.51 -16.24
C THR A 351 2.47 -32.05 -16.02
N SER A 352 3.22 -31.35 -15.15
CA SER A 352 3.09 -29.92 -14.95
C SER A 352 3.65 -29.17 -16.16
N ILE A 353 2.81 -28.41 -16.83
CA ILE A 353 3.15 -27.66 -18.05
C ILE A 353 3.78 -26.30 -17.67
N GLY A 354 3.21 -25.67 -16.65
CA GLY A 354 3.56 -24.32 -16.23
C GLY A 354 2.46 -23.74 -15.34
N LYS A 355 2.63 -22.48 -14.93
CA LYS A 355 1.70 -21.79 -14.03
C LYS A 355 1.38 -20.41 -14.58
N VAL A 356 0.10 -20.04 -14.52
CA VAL A 356 -0.33 -18.66 -14.75
C VAL A 356 -0.56 -17.96 -13.42
N GLU A 357 -0.24 -16.68 -13.35
CA GLU A 357 -0.36 -15.90 -12.12
C GLU A 357 -1.12 -14.61 -12.36
N ALA A 358 -2.10 -14.35 -11.51
CA ALA A 358 -2.83 -13.11 -11.42
C ALA A 358 -2.81 -12.59 -9.98
N LYS A 359 -2.81 -11.26 -9.84
CA LYS A 359 -2.80 -10.55 -8.56
C LYS A 359 -4.04 -9.67 -8.46
N ASP A 360 -4.63 -9.65 -7.29
CA ASP A 360 -5.70 -8.74 -6.92
C ASP A 360 -5.15 -7.67 -5.97
N ALA A 361 -5.54 -6.41 -6.17
CA ALA A 361 -5.06 -5.30 -5.34
C ALA A 361 -5.75 -5.29 -3.97
N ASP A 362 -6.98 -5.83 -3.86
CA ASP A 362 -7.75 -5.91 -2.61
C ASP A 362 -7.15 -6.91 -1.60
N GLY A 363 -6.08 -7.62 -2.02
CA GLY A 363 -5.42 -8.67 -1.24
C GLY A 363 -6.18 -9.99 -1.24
N ASP A 364 -7.10 -10.17 -2.18
CA ASP A 364 -7.93 -11.36 -2.29
C ASP A 364 -7.22 -12.60 -2.84
N LYS A 365 -7.78 -13.76 -2.49
CA LYS A 365 -7.39 -15.02 -3.10
C LYS A 365 -8.00 -15.12 -4.49
N VAL A 366 -7.14 -15.35 -5.47
CA VAL A 366 -7.53 -15.50 -6.87
C VAL A 366 -7.74 -16.96 -7.21
N ALA A 367 -8.83 -17.25 -7.92
CA ALA A 367 -9.13 -18.54 -8.51
C ALA A 367 -9.10 -18.49 -10.05
N TYR A 368 -8.56 -19.54 -10.65
CA TYR A 368 -8.39 -19.66 -12.10
C TYR A 368 -9.35 -20.68 -12.69
N LYS A 369 -9.82 -20.42 -13.89
CA LYS A 369 -10.63 -21.37 -14.67
C LYS A 369 -10.34 -21.20 -16.16
N LEU A 370 -10.49 -22.30 -16.90
CA LEU A 370 -10.48 -22.24 -18.35
C LEU A 370 -11.82 -21.71 -18.83
N ILE A 371 -11.81 -20.70 -19.71
CA ILE A 371 -13.03 -20.18 -20.35
C ILE A 371 -13.67 -21.29 -21.18
N THR A 372 -12.85 -21.93 -22.01
CA THR A 372 -13.25 -23.09 -22.78
C THR A 372 -12.60 -24.33 -22.16
N PRO A 373 -13.38 -25.25 -21.58
CA PRO A 373 -12.85 -26.50 -21.04
C PRO A 373 -12.08 -27.28 -22.11
N SER A 374 -10.95 -27.86 -21.72
CA SER A 374 -10.15 -28.75 -22.56
C SER A 374 -10.12 -30.14 -21.94
N ASN A 375 -10.14 -31.18 -22.79
CA ASN A 375 -9.98 -32.56 -22.35
C ASN A 375 -8.49 -32.92 -22.15
N THR A 376 -7.60 -32.21 -22.87
CA THR A 376 -6.16 -32.46 -22.87
C THR A 376 -5.46 -31.77 -21.70
N VAL A 377 -5.89 -30.57 -21.31
CA VAL A 377 -5.23 -29.75 -20.28
C VAL A 377 -6.24 -29.27 -19.26
N ILE A 378 -5.90 -29.37 -17.97
CA ILE A 378 -6.66 -28.78 -16.88
C ILE A 378 -5.85 -27.68 -16.21
N ILE A 379 -6.56 -26.75 -15.56
CA ILE A 379 -5.96 -25.77 -14.67
C ILE A 379 -6.39 -26.05 -13.23
N VAL A 380 -5.43 -25.98 -12.31
CA VAL A 380 -5.70 -26.09 -10.88
C VAL A 380 -6.24 -24.75 -10.39
N PRO A 381 -7.50 -24.65 -9.91
CA PRO A 381 -8.14 -23.36 -9.67
C PRO A 381 -7.46 -22.50 -8.60
N GLN A 382 -6.81 -23.08 -7.61
CA GLN A 382 -6.20 -22.31 -6.51
C GLN A 382 -4.76 -21.88 -6.79
N THR A 383 -4.05 -22.60 -7.67
CA THR A 383 -2.64 -22.33 -7.95
C THR A 383 -2.41 -21.74 -9.32
N GLY A 384 -3.32 -21.93 -10.28
CA GLY A 384 -3.08 -21.55 -11.67
C GLY A 384 -2.12 -22.50 -12.41
N GLU A 385 -1.79 -23.65 -11.82
CA GLU A 385 -0.94 -24.66 -12.44
C GLU A 385 -1.71 -25.40 -13.55
N LEU A 386 -1.07 -25.51 -14.71
CA LEU A 386 -1.58 -26.21 -15.87
C LEU A 386 -1.01 -27.62 -15.90
N MET A 387 -1.88 -28.61 -16.02
CA MET A 387 -1.50 -30.01 -16.04
C MET A 387 -2.03 -30.70 -17.28
N LEU A 388 -1.18 -31.53 -17.89
CA LEU A 388 -1.58 -32.38 -19.01
C LEU A 388 -2.38 -33.58 -18.49
N VAL A 389 -3.58 -33.81 -19.01
CA VAL A 389 -4.48 -34.91 -18.57
C VAL A 389 -4.73 -35.92 -19.68
N ASP A 390 -4.58 -35.54 -20.94
CA ASP A 390 -4.75 -36.45 -22.05
C ASP A 390 -3.70 -36.20 -23.13
N GLU A 391 -3.62 -37.11 -24.11
CA GLU A 391 -2.68 -36.98 -25.22
C GLU A 391 -3.09 -35.81 -26.14
N PRO A 392 -2.13 -34.99 -26.60
CA PRO A 392 -2.45 -33.86 -27.47
C PRO A 392 -2.84 -34.31 -28.88
N GLU A 393 -4.01 -33.87 -29.34
CA GLU A 393 -4.46 -34.12 -30.73
C GLU A 393 -3.75 -33.23 -31.75
N LYS A 394 -3.21 -32.09 -31.30
CA LYS A 394 -2.58 -31.05 -32.14
C LYS A 394 -1.20 -30.71 -31.59
N PRO A 395 -0.25 -30.31 -32.45
CA PRO A 395 1.09 -29.89 -32.01
C PRO A 395 1.10 -28.59 -31.21
N GLU A 396 0.05 -27.78 -31.35
CA GLU A 396 -0.14 -26.52 -30.63
C GLU A 396 -1.56 -26.44 -30.08
N LEU A 397 -1.68 -25.94 -28.85
CA LEU A 397 -2.95 -25.71 -28.17
C LEU A 397 -2.98 -24.30 -27.59
N LEU A 398 -3.98 -23.51 -28.01
CA LEU A 398 -4.26 -22.20 -27.45
C LEU A 398 -5.43 -22.29 -26.48
N LEU A 399 -5.19 -21.88 -25.23
CA LEU A 399 -6.19 -21.83 -24.16
C LEU A 399 -6.41 -20.39 -23.71
N GLU A 400 -7.62 -20.11 -23.24
CA GLU A 400 -7.95 -18.84 -22.59
C GLU A 400 -8.28 -19.08 -21.12
N VAL A 401 -7.53 -18.44 -20.23
CA VAL A 401 -7.67 -18.56 -18.79
C VAL A 401 -8.29 -17.28 -18.24
N GLU A 402 -9.30 -17.44 -17.39
CA GLU A 402 -9.93 -16.37 -16.64
C GLU A 402 -9.56 -16.51 -15.16
N ALA A 403 -9.19 -15.39 -14.54
CA ALA A 403 -8.99 -15.29 -13.10
C ALA A 403 -10.20 -14.58 -12.48
N HIS A 404 -10.60 -14.97 -11.27
CA HIS A 404 -11.68 -14.32 -10.51
C HIS A 404 -11.35 -14.35 -9.02
N ASP A 405 -11.80 -13.35 -8.29
CA ASP A 405 -11.72 -13.36 -6.83
C ASP A 405 -12.70 -14.38 -6.22
N LEU A 406 -12.60 -14.57 -4.90
CA LEU A 406 -13.49 -15.45 -4.13
C LEU A 406 -14.56 -14.69 -3.33
N ARG A 407 -14.76 -13.39 -3.60
CA ARG A 407 -15.74 -12.54 -2.92
C ARG A 407 -17.12 -12.62 -3.58
N ILE A 408 -18.10 -11.99 -2.93
CA ILE A 408 -19.49 -11.93 -3.41
C ILE A 408 -19.95 -10.46 -3.41
N PRO A 409 -20.30 -9.87 -4.56
CA PRO A 409 -20.19 -10.43 -5.91
C PRO A 409 -18.72 -10.59 -6.33
N SER A 410 -18.41 -11.64 -7.10
CA SER A 410 -17.05 -11.88 -7.58
C SER A 410 -16.72 -11.04 -8.79
N LEU A 411 -15.50 -10.51 -8.85
CA LEU A 411 -14.94 -9.82 -9.99
C LEU A 411 -13.97 -10.73 -10.75
N SER A 412 -14.21 -10.84 -12.05
CA SER A 412 -13.33 -11.55 -12.99
C SER A 412 -12.31 -10.60 -13.62
N SER A 413 -11.17 -11.13 -14.03
CA SER A 413 -10.17 -10.44 -14.85
C SER A 413 -10.81 -9.81 -16.09
N ALA A 414 -10.49 -8.54 -16.35
CA ALA A 414 -11.09 -7.79 -17.47
C ALA A 414 -10.72 -8.38 -18.85
N LYS A 415 -9.54 -9.00 -18.96
CA LYS A 415 -9.09 -9.71 -20.15
C LYS A 415 -8.60 -11.10 -19.75
N PRO A 416 -8.96 -12.16 -20.50
CA PRO A 416 -8.39 -13.47 -20.28
C PRO A 416 -6.93 -13.53 -20.71
N ALA A 417 -6.13 -14.32 -20.02
CA ALA A 417 -4.78 -14.63 -20.43
C ALA A 417 -4.81 -15.72 -21.51
N LYS A 418 -4.01 -15.53 -22.56
CA LYS A 418 -3.83 -16.53 -23.61
C LYS A 418 -2.67 -17.43 -23.26
N VAL A 419 -2.88 -18.74 -23.27
CA VAL A 419 -1.84 -19.72 -23.00
C VAL A 419 -1.61 -20.55 -24.25
N LEU A 420 -0.44 -20.41 -24.86
CA LEU A 420 0.01 -21.23 -25.97
C LEU A 420 0.88 -22.37 -25.45
N ILE A 421 0.48 -23.60 -25.76
CA ILE A 421 1.20 -24.82 -25.38
C ILE A 421 1.68 -25.48 -26.66
N GLU A 422 2.99 -25.65 -26.78
CA GLU A 422 3.65 -26.33 -27.89
C GLU A 422 4.08 -27.74 -27.46
N PHE A 423 3.64 -28.77 -28.19
CA PHE A 423 3.98 -30.17 -27.93
C PHE A 423 5.15 -30.58 -28.83
N VAL A 424 6.33 -30.69 -28.23
CA VAL A 424 7.59 -30.90 -28.96
C VAL A 424 7.95 -32.39 -28.93
N ALA A 425 8.16 -32.97 -30.11
CA ALA A 425 8.68 -34.32 -30.24
C ALA A 425 10.19 -34.36 -29.88
N PRO A 426 10.70 -35.43 -29.24
CA PRO A 426 12.12 -35.52 -28.90
C PRO A 426 12.97 -35.59 -30.17
N GLU A 427 14.01 -34.77 -30.29
CA GLU A 427 14.87 -34.74 -31.47
C GLU A 427 15.43 -36.14 -31.82
N PRO A 428 15.51 -36.52 -33.11
CA PRO A 428 16.10 -37.78 -33.53
C PRO A 428 17.61 -37.82 -33.20
N VAL A 429 18.03 -38.86 -32.48
CA VAL A 429 19.45 -39.22 -32.37
C VAL A 429 19.94 -39.56 -33.79
N PRO A 430 21.06 -39.00 -34.28
CA PRO A 430 21.54 -39.30 -35.62
C PRO A 430 21.84 -40.79 -35.76
N VAL A 431 21.09 -41.46 -36.63
CA VAL A 431 21.33 -42.84 -37.03
C VAL A 431 22.55 -42.84 -37.94
N ILE A 432 23.65 -43.47 -37.50
CA ILE A 432 24.77 -43.79 -38.39
C ILE A 432 24.27 -44.87 -39.35
N MET A 433 23.84 -44.45 -40.53
CA MET A 433 23.53 -45.35 -41.64
C MET A 433 24.83 -45.97 -42.15
N GLN A 434 25.11 -47.22 -41.77
CA GLN A 434 25.99 -48.09 -42.54
C GLN A 434 25.25 -48.47 -43.82
N LEU A 435 25.49 -47.72 -44.89
CA LEU A 435 25.08 -48.08 -46.24
C LEU A 435 26.27 -48.71 -46.95
N THR A 436 26.13 -50.01 -47.17
CA THR A 436 26.91 -50.86 -48.07
C THR A 436 26.95 -50.27 -49.49
N ASP A 437 28.15 -50.26 -50.07
CA ASP A 437 28.41 -49.93 -51.46
C ASP A 437 27.57 -50.77 -52.41
N HIS A 438 26.66 -50.13 -53.14
CA HIS A 438 26.29 -50.51 -54.50
C HIS A 438 25.50 -49.36 -55.11
N ASP A 439 26.17 -48.55 -55.94
CA ASP A 439 25.49 -47.91 -57.06
C ASP A 439 26.49 -47.55 -58.15
N ALA A 440 26.27 -48.15 -59.33
CA ALA A 440 26.78 -47.64 -60.57
C ALA A 440 25.62 -47.54 -61.57
N ILE A 441 25.36 -46.28 -61.94
CA ILE A 441 24.98 -45.80 -63.28
C ILE A 441 23.52 -45.33 -63.47
N ASN A 442 23.45 -44.05 -63.87
CA ASN A 442 22.41 -43.27 -64.54
C ASN A 442 21.51 -42.40 -63.65
N GLN A 443 21.21 -41.14 -63.97
CA GLN A 443 21.64 -40.21 -65.02
C GLN A 443 21.10 -38.82 -64.63
N HIS A 444 21.85 -37.78 -64.98
CA HIS A 444 21.43 -36.40 -65.27
C HIS A 444 20.40 -35.68 -64.38
N SER A 445 20.82 -34.54 -63.81
CA SER A 445 20.42 -33.23 -64.35
C SER A 445 21.02 -32.06 -63.57
N HIS A 446 21.10 -30.94 -64.26
CA HIS A 446 21.83 -29.72 -63.96
C HIS A 446 21.42 -28.99 -62.67
N ARG A 447 22.41 -28.47 -61.93
CA ARG A 447 22.46 -27.05 -61.55
C ARG A 447 23.84 -26.66 -61.00
N ARG A 448 24.47 -25.67 -61.63
CA ARG A 448 25.54 -24.89 -61.01
C ARG A 448 24.90 -23.97 -59.99
N ASP A 449 24.92 -24.36 -58.72
CA ASP A 449 24.73 -23.42 -57.63
C ASP A 449 26.09 -23.02 -57.07
N LYS A 450 26.34 -21.71 -57.08
CA LYS A 450 27.49 -21.08 -56.43
C LYS A 450 27.44 -21.47 -54.95
N ARG A 451 28.31 -22.38 -54.52
CA ARG A 451 28.49 -22.73 -53.10
C ARG A 451 28.86 -21.46 -52.34
N ARG A 452 27.90 -20.87 -51.64
CA ARG A 452 28.20 -20.05 -50.47
C ARG A 452 28.72 -21.04 -49.43
N VAL A 453 30.02 -20.97 -49.12
CA VAL A 453 30.63 -21.75 -48.05
C VAL A 453 30.08 -21.21 -46.73
N THR A 454 28.93 -21.72 -46.31
CA THR A 454 28.47 -21.57 -44.93
C THR A 454 29.27 -22.56 -44.11
N ARG A 455 30.35 -22.08 -43.47
CA ARG A 455 31.05 -22.84 -42.42
C ARG A 455 30.00 -23.35 -41.42
N ALA A 456 30.00 -24.65 -41.14
CA ALA A 456 29.16 -25.19 -40.07
C ALA A 456 29.57 -24.51 -38.75
N VAL A 457 28.59 -23.98 -38.02
CA VAL A 457 28.79 -23.36 -36.70
C VAL A 457 28.24 -24.33 -35.67
N ARG A 458 29.09 -24.78 -34.74
CA ARG A 458 28.65 -25.60 -33.60
C ARG A 458 27.84 -24.75 -32.63
N PRO A 459 26.84 -25.31 -31.91
CA PRO A 459 26.08 -24.60 -30.89
C PRO A 459 26.99 -23.95 -29.82
N THR A 460 26.57 -22.81 -29.28
CA THR A 460 27.29 -22.14 -28.20
C THR A 460 27.16 -22.93 -26.91
N LYS A 461 28.28 -23.14 -26.21
CA LYS A 461 28.33 -23.84 -24.92
C LYS A 461 28.61 -22.83 -23.81
N ARG A 462 27.71 -22.75 -22.83
CA ARG A 462 27.89 -21.93 -21.62
C ARG A 462 28.31 -22.84 -20.47
N ILE A 463 29.36 -22.44 -19.77
CA ILE A 463 29.89 -23.17 -18.61
C ILE A 463 30.10 -22.16 -17.50
N GLU A 464 29.70 -22.51 -16.28
CA GLU A 464 29.87 -21.70 -15.10
C GLU A 464 31.14 -22.12 -14.37
N PHE A 465 31.94 -21.15 -13.94
CA PHE A 465 33.19 -21.36 -13.22
C PHE A 465 33.20 -20.56 -11.92
N THR A 466 34.00 -21.01 -10.96
CA THR A 466 34.25 -20.26 -9.73
C THR A 466 35.49 -19.38 -9.84
N GLU A 467 35.61 -18.35 -9.02
CA GLU A 467 36.80 -17.48 -8.94
C GLU A 467 38.11 -18.26 -8.80
N ALA A 468 38.09 -19.31 -7.97
CA ALA A 468 39.22 -20.17 -7.70
C ALA A 468 39.71 -20.95 -8.94
N ASP A 469 38.89 -21.10 -9.98
CA ASP A 469 39.27 -21.75 -11.22
C ASP A 469 40.16 -20.87 -12.10
N GLY A 470 39.98 -19.55 -12.00
CA GLY A 470 40.68 -18.52 -12.77
C GLY A 470 41.87 -17.86 -12.08
N ASP A 471 42.21 -18.24 -10.85
CA ASP A 471 43.28 -17.57 -10.06
C ASP A 471 44.71 -17.96 -10.51
N VAL A 472 44.88 -19.08 -11.23
CA VAL A 472 46.19 -19.56 -11.67
C VAL A 472 46.36 -19.37 -13.19
N GLU A 473 47.26 -18.46 -13.58
CA GLU A 473 47.62 -18.26 -14.99
C GLU A 473 48.21 -19.54 -15.60
N GLY A 474 47.76 -19.89 -16.80
CA GLY A 474 48.15 -21.10 -17.52
C GLY A 474 47.41 -22.38 -17.11
N LYS A 475 46.54 -22.36 -16.09
CA LYS A 475 45.70 -23.51 -15.72
C LYS A 475 44.68 -23.80 -16.82
N SER A 476 44.54 -25.08 -17.20
CA SER A 476 43.49 -25.53 -18.12
C SER A 476 42.17 -25.58 -17.37
N VAL A 477 41.24 -24.71 -17.74
CA VAL A 477 39.93 -24.60 -17.08
C VAL A 477 38.86 -25.42 -17.78
N PHE A 478 39.02 -25.65 -19.08
CA PHE A 478 38.06 -26.39 -19.88
C PHE A 478 38.71 -27.02 -21.12
N GLN A 479 38.11 -28.08 -21.64
CA GLN A 479 38.55 -28.79 -22.83
C GLN A 479 37.43 -28.77 -23.87
N LEU A 480 37.70 -28.21 -25.05
CA LEU A 480 36.77 -28.20 -26.17
C LEU A 480 36.54 -29.62 -26.70
N GLU A 481 35.28 -29.94 -26.98
CA GLU A 481 34.86 -31.23 -27.51
C GLU A 481 35.33 -31.40 -28.96
N LYS A 482 36.03 -32.51 -29.21
CA LYS A 482 36.43 -32.94 -30.55
C LYS A 482 35.36 -33.87 -31.10
N GLU A 483 34.80 -33.57 -32.27
CA GLU A 483 33.94 -34.54 -32.98
C GLU A 483 34.80 -35.55 -33.75
N THR A 484 36.01 -35.16 -34.15
CA THR A 484 36.99 -36.02 -34.79
C THR A 484 38.39 -35.82 -34.21
N ASP A 485 39.18 -36.88 -34.10
CA ASP A 485 40.53 -36.85 -33.50
C ASP A 485 41.53 -35.95 -34.26
N ARG A 486 41.18 -35.52 -35.49
CA ARG A 486 41.99 -34.68 -36.37
C ARG A 486 41.63 -33.19 -36.30
N GLU A 487 40.72 -32.81 -35.40
CA GLU A 487 40.35 -31.41 -35.19
C GLU A 487 41.42 -30.65 -34.43
N THR A 488 41.73 -29.47 -34.96
CA THR A 488 42.59 -28.46 -34.32
C THR A 488 41.78 -27.21 -34.05
N PHE A 489 42.05 -26.57 -32.91
CA PHE A 489 41.32 -25.39 -32.44
C PHE A 489 42.22 -24.17 -32.48
N LYS A 490 41.67 -23.03 -32.90
CA LYS A 490 42.35 -21.73 -32.83
C LYS A 490 41.36 -20.66 -32.41
N ILE A 491 41.70 -19.89 -31.38
CA ILE A 491 40.88 -18.74 -31.00
C ILE A 491 40.84 -17.74 -32.15
N ARG A 492 39.63 -17.26 -32.50
CA ARG A 492 39.41 -16.39 -33.65
C ARG A 492 39.97 -14.99 -33.41
N ASP A 493 39.61 -14.44 -32.26
CA ASP A 493 39.95 -13.08 -31.82
C ASP A 493 40.71 -13.21 -30.49
N GLU A 494 41.76 -12.42 -30.29
CA GLU A 494 42.52 -12.48 -29.04
C GLU A 494 41.63 -12.08 -27.85
N ASN A 495 41.57 -12.94 -26.84
CA ASN A 495 40.83 -12.67 -25.61
C ASN A 495 41.82 -12.33 -24.47
N PRO A 496 41.55 -11.29 -23.64
CA PRO A 496 42.42 -10.92 -22.51
C PRO A 496 42.52 -12.00 -21.44
N TRP A 497 41.47 -12.80 -21.26
CA TRP A 497 41.28 -13.70 -20.12
C TRP A 497 41.65 -15.15 -20.41
N VAL A 498 41.53 -15.59 -21.66
CA VAL A 498 41.73 -17.00 -22.05
C VAL A 498 42.53 -17.18 -23.33
N THR A 499 43.23 -18.31 -23.42
CA THR A 499 43.90 -18.80 -24.62
C THR A 499 43.42 -20.21 -24.95
N VAL A 500 43.45 -20.58 -26.24
CA VAL A 500 43.02 -21.91 -26.70
C VAL A 500 44.19 -22.58 -27.41
N GLU A 501 44.61 -23.74 -26.91
CA GLU A 501 45.63 -24.57 -27.55
C GLU A 501 45.06 -25.37 -28.74
N PRO A 502 45.89 -25.77 -29.72
CA PRO A 502 45.45 -26.58 -30.87
C PRO A 502 44.80 -27.92 -30.50
N ASN A 503 45.13 -28.46 -29.33
CA ASN A 503 44.53 -29.67 -28.78
C ASN A 503 43.11 -29.45 -28.19
N GLY A 504 42.61 -28.21 -28.16
CA GLY A 504 41.31 -27.83 -27.61
C GLY A 504 41.32 -27.40 -26.13
N ALA A 505 42.47 -27.38 -25.46
CA ALA A 505 42.56 -26.95 -24.07
C ALA A 505 42.44 -25.43 -23.95
N VAL A 506 41.51 -24.96 -23.12
CA VAL A 506 41.30 -23.54 -22.81
C VAL A 506 42.04 -23.22 -21.52
N ARG A 507 43.02 -22.33 -21.60
CA ARG A 507 43.86 -21.91 -20.47
C ARG A 507 43.60 -20.47 -20.06
N VAL A 508 43.73 -20.21 -18.77
CA VAL A 508 43.69 -18.85 -18.20
C VAL A 508 44.90 -18.06 -18.71
N LYS A 509 44.67 -16.91 -19.35
CA LYS A 509 45.71 -16.01 -19.85
C LYS A 509 46.07 -14.93 -18.83
N LYS A 510 45.05 -14.39 -18.17
CA LYS A 510 45.12 -13.40 -17.09
C LYS A 510 44.16 -13.86 -15.99
N LYS A 511 44.54 -13.68 -14.73
CA LYS A 511 43.68 -14.00 -13.59
C LYS A 511 42.29 -13.37 -13.72
N TRP A 512 41.25 -14.13 -13.42
CA TRP A 512 39.88 -13.63 -13.49
C TRP A 512 39.56 -12.77 -12.27
N ASP A 513 39.72 -11.46 -12.41
CA ASP A 513 39.33 -10.50 -11.39
C ASP A 513 37.87 -10.08 -11.59
N TYR A 514 37.03 -10.28 -10.58
CA TYR A 514 35.61 -9.94 -10.60
C TYR A 514 35.34 -8.44 -10.77
N GLU A 515 36.30 -7.58 -10.42
CA GLU A 515 36.17 -6.12 -10.57
C GLU A 515 36.55 -5.63 -11.98
N GLU A 516 37.36 -6.40 -12.70
CA GLU A 516 37.78 -6.08 -14.07
C GLU A 516 36.89 -6.73 -15.15
N LEU A 517 36.08 -7.73 -14.77
CA LEU A 517 35.06 -8.31 -15.66
C LEU A 517 33.89 -7.33 -15.81
N GLY A 518 33.29 -7.29 -17.01
CA GLY A 518 32.14 -6.43 -17.30
C GLY A 518 30.92 -6.70 -16.39
N PRO A 519 29.87 -5.86 -16.43
CA PRO A 519 28.72 -5.94 -15.51
C PRO A 519 28.00 -7.30 -15.51
N GLU A 520 28.11 -8.07 -16.60
CA GLU A 520 27.52 -9.40 -16.75
C GLU A 520 28.42 -10.54 -16.22
N LYS A 521 29.68 -10.25 -15.88
CA LYS A 521 30.67 -11.22 -15.36
C LYS A 521 30.87 -12.44 -16.27
N THR A 522 30.87 -12.21 -17.58
CA THR A 522 31.03 -13.23 -18.63
C THR A 522 32.31 -13.06 -19.43
N ILE A 523 32.86 -14.16 -19.95
CA ILE A 523 33.99 -14.17 -20.88
C ILE A 523 33.55 -14.87 -22.15
N ASP A 524 33.33 -14.10 -23.21
CA ASP A 524 32.91 -14.62 -24.51
C ASP A 524 34.08 -14.68 -25.50
N PHE A 525 34.21 -15.79 -26.22
CA PHE A 525 35.21 -15.95 -27.28
C PHE A 525 34.75 -16.93 -28.35
N TRP A 526 35.27 -16.74 -29.57
CA TRP A 526 34.98 -17.61 -30.72
C TRP A 526 36.18 -18.48 -31.04
N VAL A 527 35.95 -19.74 -31.38
CA VAL A 527 36.99 -20.69 -31.78
C VAL A 527 36.75 -21.16 -33.20
N ILE A 528 37.81 -21.17 -34.00
CA ILE A 528 37.84 -21.76 -35.34
C ILE A 528 38.28 -23.21 -35.19
N ILE A 529 37.51 -24.11 -35.77
CA ILE A 529 37.79 -25.54 -35.80
C ILE A 529 38.27 -25.88 -37.20
N THR A 530 39.49 -26.39 -37.31
CA THR A 530 40.08 -26.86 -38.56
C THR A 530 40.18 -28.37 -38.53
N ASN A 531 39.41 -29.03 -39.41
CA ASN A 531 39.51 -30.47 -39.63
C ASN A 531 40.47 -30.72 -40.80
N MET A 532 41.54 -31.47 -40.57
CA MET A 532 42.43 -31.92 -41.65
C MET A 532 41.77 -33.08 -42.40
N GLY A 533 40.81 -32.74 -43.27
CA GLY A 533 40.17 -33.64 -44.23
C GLY A 533 40.96 -33.76 -45.53
N HIS A 534 41.07 -34.99 -46.03
CA HIS A 534 41.79 -35.45 -47.22
C HIS A 534 41.48 -34.60 -48.47
N ASN A 535 42.49 -33.92 -49.02
CA ASN A 535 42.56 -33.45 -50.41
C ASN A 535 44.04 -33.21 -50.73
N GLY A 536 44.68 -34.27 -51.24
CA GLY A 536 46.07 -34.28 -51.69
C GLY A 536 46.27 -35.41 -52.70
N GLU A 537 45.38 -35.49 -53.69
CA GLU A 537 45.59 -35.80 -55.13
C GLU A 537 44.22 -35.95 -55.82
#